data_AF-A0A970KID1-F1
#
_entry.id   AF-A0A970KID1-F1
#
_cell.length_a   1.000
_cell.length_b   1.000
_cell.length_c   1.000
_cell.angle_alpha   90.00
_cell.angle_beta   90.00
_cell.angle_gamma   90.00
#
_symmetry.space_group_name_H-M   'P 1'
#
loop_
_entity.id
_entity.type
_entity.pdbx_description
1 polymer ?
#
loop_
_entity_poly.entity_id
_entity_poly.type
_entity_poly.pdbx_seq_one_letter_code
_entity_poly.pdbx_strand_id
1 'polypeptide(L)' 'MNKVEHWYDEEYDEWARLEKHKIEFDITKRYLDKYIQGEKLEIFDIGGGPGRYSIYLA' A
#
# COMPACT_ATOMS: atom_id res chain seq x y z
N MET A 1 -10.14 16.24 -12.20
CA MET A 1 -8.99 15.35 -11.92
C MET A 1 -7.72 16.11 -12.25
N ASN A 2 -6.81 16.25 -11.29
CA ASN A 2 -5.50 16.84 -11.54
C ASN A 2 -4.60 15.84 -12.29
N LYS A 3 -3.46 16.31 -12.83
CA LYS A 3 -2.55 15.48 -13.61
C LYS A 3 -2.07 14.22 -12.88
N VAL A 4 -1.88 14.30 -11.56
CA VAL A 4 -1.42 13.19 -10.73
C VAL A 4 -2.53 12.16 -10.55
N GLU A 5 -3.73 12.60 -10.20
CA GLU A 5 -4.90 11.72 -10.08
C GLU A 5 -5.16 10.95 -11.38
N HIS A 6 -5.16 11.65 -12.53
CA HIS A 6 -5.37 11.02 -13.84
C HIS A 6 -4.34 9.94 -14.15
N TRP A 7 -3.08 10.18 -13.78
CA TRP A 7 -2.02 9.20 -14.01
C TRP A 7 -2.28 7.91 -13.23
N TYR A 8 -2.67 8.00 -11.96
CA TYR A 8 -2.94 6.82 -11.13
C TYR A 8 -4.27 6.12 -11.46
N ASP A 9 -5.26 6.85 -11.97
CA ASP A 9 -6.57 6.28 -12.32
C ASP A 9 -6.59 5.61 -13.70
N GLU A 10 -5.88 6.16 -14.70
CA GLU A 10 -6.04 5.73 -16.10
C GLU A 10 -4.78 5.13 -16.74
N GLU A 11 -3.59 5.55 -16.31
CA GLU A 11 -2.34 5.23 -17.01
C GLU A 11 -1.47 4.21 -16.26
N TYR A 12 -1.42 4.33 -14.93
CA TYR A 12 -0.57 3.50 -14.10
C TYR A 12 -1.30 2.28 -13.55
N ASP A 13 -0.78 1.10 -13.89
CA ASP A 13 -1.27 -0.17 -13.36
C ASP A 13 -0.78 -0.40 -11.92
N GLU A 14 -1.39 0.32 -10.98
CA GLU A 14 -1.13 0.17 -9.56
C GLU A 14 -1.62 -1.20 -9.04
N TRP A 15 -2.65 -1.78 -9.67
CA TRP A 15 -3.24 -3.06 -9.26
C TRP A 15 -2.27 -4.25 -9.39
N ALA A 16 -1.53 -4.32 -10.50
CA ALA A 16 -0.54 -5.37 -10.74
C ALA A 16 0.88 -4.98 -10.32
N ARG A 17 1.11 -3.77 -9.77
CA ARG A 17 2.44 -3.29 -9.36
C ARG A 17 3.17 -4.28 -8.46
N LEU A 18 2.48 -4.80 -7.43
CA LEU A 18 3.08 -5.74 -6.48
C LEU A 18 3.28 -7.15 -7.05
N GLU A 19 2.65 -7.49 -8.17
CA GLU A 19 2.93 -8.75 -8.88
C GLU A 19 4.31 -8.69 -9.56
N LYS A 20 4.68 -7.51 -10.08
CA LYS A 20 5.99 -7.24 -10.67
C LYS A 20 7.06 -6.95 -9.62
N HIS A 21 6.67 -6.32 -8.50
CA HIS A 21 7.58 -5.87 -7.44
C HIS A 21 7.32 -6.57 -6.09
N LYS A 22 7.21 -7.89 -6.09
CA LYS A 22 6.87 -8.70 -4.89
C LYS A 22 7.78 -8.44 -3.69
N ILE A 23 9.08 -8.26 -3.94
CA ILE A 23 10.09 -8.02 -2.88
C ILE A 23 9.78 -6.71 -2.13
N GLU A 24 9.28 -5.68 -2.81
CA GLU A 24 8.93 -4.40 -2.17
C GLU A 24 7.82 -4.60 -1.14
N PHE A 25 6.79 -5.38 -1.48
CA PHE A 25 5.69 -5.69 -0.58
C PHE A 25 6.18 -6.46 0.64
N ASP A 26 7.00 -7.49 0.43
CA ASP A 26 7.51 -8.34 1.51
C ASP A 26 8.44 -7.59 2.47
N ILE A 27 9.31 -6.71 1.95
CA ILE A 27 10.18 -5.87 2.77
C ILE A 27 9.35 -4.88 3.57
N THR A 28 8.37 -4.22 2.95
CA THR A 28 7.52 -3.24 3.63
C THR A 28 6.74 -3.90 4.76
N LYS A 29 6.08 -5.04 4.50
CA LYS A 29 5.40 -5.84 5.54
C LYS A 29 6.31 -6.16 6.71
N ARG A 30 7.53 -6.66 6.45
CA ARG A 30 8.51 -6.96 7.51
C ARG A 30 8.80 -5.76 8.42
N TYR A 31 8.84 -4.55 7.86
CA TYR A 31 9.09 -3.34 8.64
C TYR A 31 7.83 -2.82 9.34
N LEU A 32 6.66 -2.94 8.72
CA LEU A 32 5.38 -2.67 9.37
C LEU A 32 5.24 -3.57 10.62
N ASP A 33 5.45 -4.88 10.47
CA ASP A 33 5.39 -5.87 11.56
C ASP A 33 6.43 -5.63 12.66
N LYS A 34 7.53 -4.94 12.34
CA LYS A 34 8.60 -4.65 13.32
C LYS A 34 8.29 -3.42 14.15
N TYR A 35 7.66 -2.42 13.55
CA TYR A 35 7.55 -1.08 14.14
C TYR A 35 6.13 -0.72 14.59
N ILE A 36 5.11 -1.25 13.92
CA ILE A 36 3.72 -1.10 14.35
C ILE A 36 3.48 -2.20 15.37
N GLN A 37 3.76 -1.90 16.64
CA GLN A 37 3.64 -2.82 17.76
C GLN A 37 2.52 -2.36 18.68
N GLY A 38 1.64 -3.27 19.10
CA GLY A 38 0.55 -2.98 20.02
C GLY A 38 -0.72 -3.74 19.65
N GLU A 39 -1.68 -3.70 20.57
CA GLU A 39 -3.02 -4.25 20.35
C GLU A 39 -3.99 -3.09 20.06
N LYS A 40 -4.98 -3.32 19.18
CA LYS A 40 -6.08 -2.37 18.89
C LYS A 40 -5.60 -1.00 18.42
N LEU A 41 -4.69 -0.98 17.45
CA LEU A 41 -4.21 0.24 16.82
C LEU A 41 -5.19 0.72 15.74
N GLU A 42 -5.31 2.02 15.59
CA GLU A 42 -6.01 2.65 14.48
C GLU A 42 -4.98 3.18 13.48
N ILE A 43 -5.02 2.68 12.25
CA ILE A 43 -4.03 2.99 11.21
C ILE A 43 -4.73 3.68 10.05
N PHE A 44 -4.17 4.81 9.61
CA PHE A 44 -4.66 5.56 8.46
C PHE A 44 -3.66 5.45 7.29
N ASP A 45 -4.04 4.72 6.25
CA ASP A 45 -3.25 4.53 5.03
C ASP A 45 -3.56 5.64 4.00
N ILE A 46 -2.66 6.61 3.87
CA ILE A 46 -2.80 7.73 2.94
C ILE A 46 -2.18 7.36 1.60
N GLY A 47 -2.99 7.35 0.54
CA GLY A 47 -2.49 7.01 -0.79
C GLY A 47 -2.22 5.51 -0.98
N GLY A 48 -2.92 4.64 -0.23
CA GLY A 48 -2.77 3.18 -0.30
C GLY A 48 -3.14 2.54 -1.64
N GLY A 49 -3.56 3.33 -2.64
CA GLY A 49 -3.99 2.86 -3.95
C GLY A 49 -5.09 1.79 -3.83
N PRO A 50 -4.89 0.58 -4.37
CA PRO A 50 -5.77 -0.58 -4.21
C PRO A 50 -5.95 -1.08 -2.77
N GLY A 51 -5.26 -0.50 -1.78
CA GLY A 51 -5.42 -0.81 -0.37
C GLY A 51 -4.69 -2.07 0.10
N ARG A 52 -3.64 -2.51 -0.60
CA ARG A 52 -2.91 -3.75 -0.27
C ARG A 52 -2.32 -3.72 1.15
N TYR A 53 -1.82 -2.56 1.60
CA TYR A 53 -1.30 -2.38 2.94
C TYR A 53 -2.41 -2.21 3.98
N SER A 54 -3.47 -1.45 3.69
CA SER A 54 -4.69 -1.43 4.51
C SER A 54 -5.24 -2.81 4.79
N ILE A 55 -5.35 -3.67 3.76
CA ILE A 55 -5.83 -5.05 3.89
C ILE A 55 -4.85 -5.89 4.72
N TYR A 56 -3.54 -5.68 4.55
CA TYR A 56 -2.53 -6.40 5.31
C TYR A 56 -2.56 -6.04 6.81
N LEU A 57 -2.87 -4.79 7.15
CA LEU A 57 -2.87 -4.25 8.52
C LEU A 57 -4.23 -4.34 9.23
N ALA A 58 -5.28 -4.80 8.54
CA ALA A 58 -6.64 -4.98 9.08
C ALA A 58 -6.81 -6.32 9.80
#